data_AF-A0A940KSU7-F1
#
_entry.id   AF-A0A940KSU7-F1
#
_cell.length_a   1.000
_cell.length_b   1.000
_cell.length_c   1.000
_cell.angle_alpha   90.00
_cell.angle_beta   90.00
_cell.angle_gamma   90.00
#
_symmetry.space_group_name_H-M   'P 1'
#
loop_
_entity.id
_entity.type
_entity.pdbx_description
1 polymer ?
#
loop_
_entity_poly.entity_id
_entity_poly.type
_entity_poly.pdbx_seq_one_letter_code
_entity_poly.pdbx_strand_id
1 'polypeptide(L)'
;MNEVRTGITSRMQKALTLFVSLFTSWAVLILLMRIAEWLLNGFTHEFPASPLRFVGWALLTDLLFLGGIGLPLLILFLFISLASIQVARIVFFIIALFLTFGYFALLQYFNSTTVLLGSDLYGYSMQDIQQTVGASGGLNWKTILLMLLLIGGLVGAFYFVGKKIRPGYRRAFITAVIIAVIGVLALSIDLPKPGFKKEYDSNLAENKLDFFLRASWTHFFPVPFETDIYSDAYIGDYDDAGVAATVSFSYPDEANYPF
;
A
#
# COMPACT_ATOMS: atom_id res chain seq x y z
N MET A 1 8.56 -11.54 42.49
CA MET A 1 7.87 -10.70 41.47
C MET A 1 8.78 -9.68 40.76
N ASN A 2 9.89 -9.23 41.35
CA ASN A 2 10.79 -8.25 40.72
C ASN A 2 11.69 -8.83 39.60
N GLU A 3 12.11 -10.10 39.68
CA GLU A 3 12.96 -10.72 38.64
C GLU A 3 12.23 -11.01 37.31
N VAL A 4 10.94 -11.34 37.37
CA VAL A 4 10.13 -11.55 36.15
C VAL A 4 9.93 -10.22 35.39
N ARG A 5 9.78 -9.11 36.13
CA ARG A 5 9.62 -7.75 35.56
C ARG A 5 10.88 -7.25 34.85
N THR A 6 12.08 -7.58 35.34
CA THR A 6 13.34 -7.21 34.68
C THR A 6 13.59 -8.05 33.42
N GLY A 7 13.12 -9.30 33.39
CA GLY A 7 13.19 -10.16 32.20
C GLY A 7 12.30 -9.72 31.04
N ILE A 8 11.05 -9.32 31.30
CA ILE A 8 10.11 -8.92 30.24
C ILE A 8 10.49 -7.58 29.62
N THR A 9 10.84 -6.58 30.44
CA THR A 9 11.21 -5.25 29.96
C THR A 9 12.47 -5.28 29.09
N SER A 10 13.50 -6.03 29.50
CA SER A 10 14.72 -6.20 28.69
C SER A 10 14.46 -6.92 27.36
N ARG A 11 13.55 -7.91 27.33
CA ARG A 11 13.11 -8.55 26.08
C ARG A 11 12.40 -7.58 25.15
N MET A 12 11.48 -6.75 25.66
CA MET A 12 10.77 -5.75 24.85
C MET A 12 11.72 -4.70 24.27
N GLN A 13 12.68 -4.22 25.07
CA GLN A 13 13.72 -3.28 24.58
C GLN A 13 14.54 -3.88 23.43
N LYS A 14 14.92 -5.16 23.56
CA LYS A 14 15.65 -5.90 22.53
C LYS A 14 14.79 -6.12 21.28
N ALA A 15 13.53 -6.49 21.46
CA ALA A 15 12.58 -6.68 20.37
C ALA A 15 12.37 -5.40 19.57
N LEU A 16 12.15 -4.27 20.26
CA LEU A 16 11.96 -2.97 19.63
C LEU A 16 13.20 -2.51 18.84
N THR A 17 14.38 -2.68 19.44
CA THR A 17 15.65 -2.35 18.78
C THR A 17 15.87 -3.20 17.52
N LEU A 18 15.54 -4.49 17.61
CA LEU A 18 15.64 -5.42 16.48
C LEU A 18 14.63 -5.09 15.39
N PHE A 19 13.37 -4.83 15.75
CA PHE A 19 12.32 -4.43 14.81
C PHE A 19 12.74 -3.19 14.03
N VAL A 20 13.15 -2.12 14.72
CA VAL A 20 13.56 -0.87 14.04
C VAL A 20 14.74 -1.10 13.11
N SER A 21 15.73 -1.89 13.53
CA SER A 21 16.87 -2.23 12.65
C SER A 21 16.41 -2.96 11.37
N LEU A 22 15.55 -3.97 11.51
CA LEU A 22 15.02 -4.75 10.38
C LEU A 22 14.11 -3.90 9.49
N PHE A 23 13.18 -3.17 10.09
CA PHE A 23 12.22 -2.33 9.40
C PHE A 23 12.90 -1.19 8.64
N THR A 24 13.86 -0.48 9.24
CA THR A 24 14.62 0.55 8.53
C THR A 24 15.44 -0.04 7.40
N SER A 25 16.03 -1.23 7.57
CA SER A 25 16.76 -1.90 6.49
C SER A 25 15.85 -2.24 5.30
N TRP A 26 14.64 -2.75 5.58
CA TRP A 26 13.64 -3.03 4.56
C TRP A 26 13.10 -1.75 3.91
N ALA A 27 12.83 -0.71 4.70
CA ALA A 27 12.38 0.59 4.19
C ALA A 27 13.40 1.22 3.22
N VAL A 28 14.70 1.13 3.53
CA VAL A 28 15.76 1.57 2.61
C VAL A 28 15.69 0.81 1.29
N LEU A 29 15.47 -0.51 1.31
CA LEU A 29 15.31 -1.31 0.09
C LEU A 29 14.10 -0.85 -0.73
N ILE A 30 12.95 -0.61 -0.09
CA ILE A 30 11.74 -0.11 -0.75
C ILE A 30 11.98 1.25 -1.41
N LEU A 31 12.68 2.17 -0.73
CA LEU A 31 13.06 3.47 -1.29
C LEU A 31 14.03 3.35 -2.46
N LEU A 32 14.98 2.40 -2.42
CA LEU A 32 15.86 2.12 -3.56
C LEU A 32 15.07 1.58 -4.76
N MET A 33 14.10 0.69 -4.53
CA MET A 33 13.20 0.21 -5.58
C MET A 33 12.35 1.34 -6.16
N ARG A 34 11.92 2.30 -5.34
CA ARG A 34 11.21 3.50 -5.79
C ARG A 34 12.06 4.37 -6.71
N ILE A 35 13.31 4.61 -6.35
CA ILE A 35 14.26 5.34 -7.20
C ILE A 35 14.46 4.58 -8.52
N ALA A 36 14.61 3.26 -8.46
CA ALA A 36 14.73 2.43 -9.66
C ALA A 36 13.47 2.50 -10.53
N GLU A 37 12.27 2.46 -9.95
CA GLU A 37 11.00 2.63 -10.68
C GLU A 37 10.98 3.96 -11.43
N TRP A 38 11.30 5.07 -10.74
CA TRP A 38 11.28 6.39 -11.36
C TRP A 38 12.27 6.49 -12.52
N LEU A 39 13.49 5.99 -12.34
CA LEU A 39 14.50 5.97 -13.40
C LEU A 39 14.07 5.10 -14.58
N LEU A 40 13.60 3.88 -14.33
CA LEU A 40 13.15 2.96 -15.38
C LEU A 40 12.02 3.59 -16.20
N ASN A 41 10.98 4.10 -15.52
CA ASN A 41 9.85 4.71 -16.20
C ASN A 41 10.22 6.00 -16.94
N GLY A 42 11.15 6.79 -16.40
CA GLY A 42 11.68 7.96 -17.10
C GLY A 42 12.44 7.64 -18.38
N PHE A 43 13.16 6.51 -18.42
CA PHE A 43 13.88 6.05 -19.61
C PHE A 43 13.01 5.30 -20.61
N THR A 44 11.98 4.56 -20.17
CA THR A 44 11.10 3.79 -21.07
C THR A 44 9.92 4.59 -21.60
N HIS A 45 9.43 5.55 -20.83
CA HIS A 45 8.29 6.40 -21.20
C HIS A 45 8.72 7.86 -21.21
N GLU A 46 8.42 8.60 -20.15
CA GLU A 46 8.74 10.00 -19.99
C GLU A 46 8.94 10.35 -18.52
N PHE A 47 9.72 11.40 -18.28
CA PHE A 47 9.84 12.00 -16.96
C PHE A 47 8.64 12.93 -16.67
N PRO A 48 8.21 13.04 -15.40
CA PRO A 48 7.09 13.91 -15.02
C PRO A 48 7.34 15.38 -15.38
N ALA A 49 6.30 16.07 -15.84
CA ALA A 49 6.41 17.47 -16.25
C ALA A 49 6.77 18.42 -15.09
N SER A 50 6.52 18.02 -13.83
CA SER A 50 6.83 18.80 -12.63
C SER A 50 7.60 17.96 -11.61
N PRO A 51 8.92 17.76 -11.79
CA PRO A 51 9.72 16.83 -10.99
C PRO A 51 9.70 17.11 -9.49
N LEU A 52 9.74 18.38 -9.06
CA LEU A 52 9.75 18.74 -7.64
C LEU A 52 8.43 18.37 -6.95
N ARG A 53 7.29 18.73 -7.57
CA ARG A 53 5.96 18.40 -7.05
C ARG A 53 5.75 16.88 -7.05
N PHE A 54 6.21 16.20 -8.11
CA PHE A 54 6.20 14.74 -8.20
C PHE A 54 6.96 14.10 -7.04
N VAL A 55 8.23 14.49 -6.81
CA VAL A 55 9.06 13.92 -5.74
C VAL A 55 8.43 14.17 -4.37
N GLY A 56 7.92 15.37 -4.11
CA GLY A 56 7.26 15.68 -2.83
C GLY A 56 6.05 14.77 -2.58
N TRP A 57 5.26 14.49 -3.62
CA TRP A 57 4.09 13.64 -3.52
C TRP A 57 4.43 12.15 -3.43
N ALA A 58 5.42 11.69 -4.21
CA ALA A 58 5.95 10.34 -4.11
C ALA A 58 6.51 10.04 -2.71
N LEU A 59 7.28 10.98 -2.13
CA LEU A 59 7.81 10.81 -0.78
C LEU A 59 6.71 10.79 0.29
N LEU A 60 5.64 11.57 0.12
CA LEU A 60 4.52 11.56 1.06
C LEU A 60 3.79 10.22 1.02
N THR A 61 3.46 9.71 -0.17
CA THR A 61 2.78 8.42 -0.32
C THR A 61 3.65 7.27 0.19
N ASP A 62 4.96 7.31 -0.08
CA ASP A 62 5.91 6.32 0.45
C ASP A 62 6.04 6.38 1.98
N LEU A 63 6.03 7.57 2.57
CA LEU A 63 6.10 7.75 4.03
C LEU A 63 4.82 7.24 4.71
N LEU A 64 3.65 7.56 4.16
CA LEU A 64 2.38 7.07 4.68
C LEU A 64 2.26 5.56 4.51
N PHE A 65 2.68 5.00 3.37
CA PHE A 65 2.77 3.55 3.17
C PHE A 65 3.66 2.90 4.24
N LEU A 66 4.88 3.39 4.44
CA LEU A 66 5.82 2.84 5.42
C LEU A 66 5.27 2.93 6.85
N GLY A 67 4.62 4.03 7.23
CA GLY A 67 3.94 4.11 8.53
C GLY A 67 2.75 3.15 8.63
N GLY A 68 1.91 3.13 7.59
CA GLY A 68 0.68 2.34 7.50
C GLY A 68 0.94 0.83 7.58
N ILE A 69 1.96 0.33 6.88
CA ILE A 69 2.40 -1.09 6.99
C ILE A 69 3.30 -1.32 8.20
N GLY A 70 4.08 -0.31 8.61
CA GLY A 70 5.01 -0.40 9.73
C GLY A 70 4.31 -0.60 11.07
N LEU A 71 3.15 0.03 11.28
CA LEU A 71 2.34 -0.12 12.49
C LEU A 71 1.85 -1.56 12.73
N PRO A 72 1.12 -2.22 11.80
CA PRO A 72 0.69 -3.60 12.00
C PRO A 72 1.89 -4.56 12.09
N LEU A 73 2.97 -4.32 11.34
CA LEU A 73 4.20 -5.12 11.47
C LEU A 73 4.87 -4.96 12.84
N LEU A 74 4.89 -3.74 13.40
CA LEU A 74 5.41 -3.46 14.74
C LEU A 74 4.60 -4.23 15.79
N ILE A 75 3.27 -4.15 15.74
CA ILE A 75 2.37 -4.84 16.66
C ILE A 75 2.59 -6.36 16.58
N LEU A 76 2.57 -6.92 15.37
CA LEU A 76 2.78 -8.34 15.14
C LEU A 76 4.15 -8.80 15.64
N PHE A 77 5.21 -8.04 15.34
CA PHE A 77 6.57 -8.36 15.76
C PHE A 77 6.70 -8.38 17.28
N LEU A 78 6.18 -7.35 17.96
CA LEU A 78 6.20 -7.26 19.40
C LEU A 78 5.43 -8.41 20.04
N PHE A 79 4.25 -8.74 19.51
CA PHE A 79 3.44 -9.85 20.00
C PHE A 79 4.17 -11.20 19.91
N ILE A 80 4.72 -11.54 18.74
CA ILE A 80 5.47 -12.79 18.55
C ILE A 80 6.75 -12.80 19.40
N SER A 81 7.38 -11.64 19.59
CA SER A 81 8.61 -11.52 20.39
C SER A 81 8.41 -11.84 21.87
N LEU A 82 7.17 -11.78 22.38
CA LEU A 82 6.84 -12.22 23.73
C LEU A 82 7.08 -13.73 23.89
N ALA A 83 6.80 -14.51 22.85
CA ALA A 83 7.08 -15.95 22.80
C ALA A 83 8.52 -16.23 22.38
N SER A 84 8.96 -15.68 21.23
CA SER A 84 10.32 -15.88 20.72
C SER A 84 10.78 -14.77 19.77
N ILE A 85 11.91 -14.13 20.12
CA ILE A 85 12.57 -13.12 19.28
C ILE A 85 13.07 -13.73 17.95
N GLN A 86 13.48 -15.00 17.95
CA GLN A 86 13.96 -15.68 16.75
C GLN A 86 12.81 -15.92 15.78
N VAL A 87 11.66 -16.37 16.29
CA VAL A 87 10.46 -16.57 15.47
C VAL A 87 9.96 -15.23 14.92
N ALA A 88 9.90 -14.18 15.75
CA ALA A 88 9.50 -12.84 15.29
C ALA A 88 10.38 -12.33 14.13
N ARG A 89 11.70 -12.57 14.20
CA ARG A 89 12.64 -12.24 13.12
C ARG A 89 12.34 -13.01 11.83
N ILE A 90 12.13 -14.32 11.92
CA ILE A 90 11.84 -15.17 10.76
C ILE A 90 10.52 -14.74 10.11
N VAL A 91 9.47 -14.53 10.91
CA VAL A 91 8.17 -14.07 10.42
C VAL A 91 8.28 -12.72 9.74
N PHE A 92 8.99 -11.76 10.35
CA PHE A 92 9.25 -10.46 9.71
C PHE A 92 9.96 -10.60 8.37
N PHE A 93 11.01 -11.44 8.31
CA PHE A 93 11.75 -11.68 7.08
C PHE A 93 10.86 -12.25 5.98
N ILE A 94 10.02 -13.23 6.31
CA ILE A 94 9.09 -13.84 5.36
C ILE A 94 8.09 -12.80 4.85
N ILE A 95 7.49 -11.99 5.73
CA ILE A 95 6.54 -10.95 5.32
C ILE A 95 7.23 -9.91 4.44
N ALA A 96 8.39 -9.40 4.86
CA ALA A 96 9.18 -8.45 4.08
C ALA A 96 9.55 -8.99 2.70
N LEU A 97 9.89 -10.28 2.61
CA LEU A 97 10.16 -10.97 1.36
C LEU A 97 8.93 -10.95 0.43
N PHE A 98 7.76 -11.38 0.92
CA PHE A 98 6.52 -11.37 0.14
C PHE A 98 6.12 -9.96 -0.30
N LEU A 99 6.21 -8.96 0.59
CA LEU A 99 5.89 -7.58 0.25
C LEU A 99 6.87 -7.02 -0.80
N THR A 100 8.16 -7.31 -0.70
CA THR A 100 9.16 -6.90 -1.71
C THR A 100 8.91 -7.56 -3.06
N PHE A 101 8.57 -8.85 -3.09
CA PHE A 101 8.21 -9.54 -4.34
C PHE A 101 6.92 -8.99 -4.95
N GLY A 102 5.89 -8.80 -4.13
CA GLY A 102 4.62 -8.21 -4.57
C GLY A 102 4.85 -6.81 -5.12
N TYR A 103 5.63 -5.98 -4.43
CA TYR A 103 5.97 -4.65 -4.91
C TYR A 103 6.70 -4.71 -6.25
N PHE A 104 7.71 -5.57 -6.38
CA PHE A 104 8.43 -5.75 -7.63
C PHE A 104 7.51 -6.16 -8.79
N ALA A 105 6.59 -7.10 -8.57
CA ALA A 105 5.63 -7.52 -9.58
C ALA A 105 4.71 -6.36 -10.01
N LEU A 106 4.26 -5.54 -9.05
CA LEU A 106 3.48 -4.35 -9.32
C LEU A 106 4.28 -3.30 -10.12
N LEU A 107 5.58 -3.14 -9.86
CA LEU A 107 6.45 -2.26 -10.65
C LEU A 107 6.56 -2.72 -12.11
N GLN A 108 6.70 -4.03 -12.35
CA GLN A 108 6.74 -4.59 -13.70
C GLN A 108 5.42 -4.40 -14.44
N TYR A 109 4.31 -4.66 -13.76
CA TYR A 109 2.97 -4.42 -14.30
C TYR A 109 2.78 -2.94 -14.66
N PHE A 110 3.12 -2.04 -13.75
CA PHE A 110 2.99 -0.60 -13.96
C PHE A 110 3.88 -0.12 -15.11
N ASN A 111 5.13 -0.60 -15.21
CA ASN A 111 6.01 -0.26 -16.32
C ASN A 111 5.50 -0.80 -17.67
N SER A 112 4.66 -1.83 -17.68
CA SER A 112 4.09 -2.37 -18.93
C SER A 112 2.79 -1.68 -19.34
N THR A 113 1.95 -1.31 -18.36
CA THR A 113 0.57 -0.86 -18.61
C THR A 113 0.35 0.62 -18.33
N THR A 114 1.23 1.26 -17.55
CA THR A 114 1.07 2.62 -16.99
C THR A 114 -0.15 2.81 -16.08
N VAL A 115 -0.83 1.71 -15.71
CA VAL A 115 -2.02 1.68 -14.87
C VAL A 115 -1.69 1.00 -13.54
N LEU A 116 -2.32 1.47 -12.46
CA LEU A 116 -2.19 0.85 -11.15
C LEU A 116 -3.00 -0.44 -11.10
N LEU A 117 -2.38 -1.56 -10.69
CA LEU A 117 -3.11 -2.80 -10.48
C LEU A 117 -3.92 -2.69 -9.18
N GLY A 118 -5.23 -2.88 -9.27
CA GLY A 118 -6.17 -2.77 -8.16
C GLY A 118 -7.28 -3.80 -8.22
N SER A 119 -8.51 -3.38 -7.93
CA SER A 119 -9.70 -4.25 -7.86
C SER A 119 -10.01 -4.99 -9.16
N ASP A 120 -9.56 -4.43 -10.30
CA ASP A 120 -9.74 -5.05 -11.62
C ASP A 120 -9.10 -6.44 -11.71
N LEU A 121 -8.06 -6.70 -10.88
CA LEU A 121 -7.44 -8.02 -10.77
C LEU A 121 -8.45 -9.10 -10.36
N TYR A 122 -9.38 -8.78 -9.45
CA TYR A 122 -10.35 -9.73 -8.93
C TYR A 122 -11.54 -9.97 -9.87
N GLY A 123 -11.69 -9.12 -10.89
CA GLY A 123 -12.67 -9.32 -11.96
C GLY A 123 -12.19 -10.27 -13.07
N TYR A 124 -10.88 -10.55 -13.14
CA TYR A 124 -10.34 -11.44 -14.18
C TYR A 124 -10.65 -12.91 -13.88
N SER A 125 -10.96 -13.66 -14.94
CA SER A 125 -11.04 -15.11 -14.83
C SER A 125 -9.64 -15.71 -14.64
N MET A 126 -9.56 -16.91 -14.06
CA MET A 126 -8.28 -17.64 -13.94
C MET A 126 -7.64 -17.91 -15.31
N GLN A 127 -8.46 -18.01 -16.37
CA GLN A 127 -8.01 -18.16 -17.75
C GLN A 127 -7.35 -16.88 -18.27
N ASP A 128 -7.93 -15.71 -17.97
CA ASP A 128 -7.34 -14.41 -18.32
C ASP A 128 -6.01 -14.21 -17.60
N ILE A 129 -5.94 -14.52 -16.30
CA ILE A 129 -4.69 -14.44 -15.52
C ILE A 129 -3.63 -15.36 -16.11
N GLN A 130 -3.98 -16.62 -16.42
CA GLN A 130 -3.04 -17.57 -17.03
C GLN A 130 -2.59 -17.12 -18.42
N GLN A 131 -3.49 -16.57 -19.23
CA GLN A 131 -3.16 -16.06 -20.55
C GLN A 131 -2.25 -14.83 -20.47
N THR A 132 -2.51 -13.90 -19.55
CA THR A 132 -1.67 -12.72 -19.32
C THR A 132 -0.30 -13.10 -18.77
N VAL A 133 -0.21 -14.00 -17.78
CA VAL A 133 1.06 -14.49 -17.21
C VAL A 133 1.85 -15.34 -18.21
N GLY A 134 1.15 -16.17 -19.00
CA GLY A 134 1.74 -16.98 -20.05
C GLY A 134 2.28 -16.15 -21.21
N ALA A 135 1.54 -15.11 -21.64
CA ALA A 135 1.94 -14.22 -22.72
C ALA A 135 3.02 -13.21 -22.31
N SER A 136 3.10 -12.85 -21.02
CA SER A 136 4.14 -11.95 -20.48
C SER A 136 5.51 -12.61 -20.29
N GLY A 137 5.67 -13.90 -20.66
CA GLY A 137 6.96 -14.59 -20.61
C GLY A 137 7.42 -14.90 -19.19
N GLY A 138 6.48 -15.25 -18.30
CA GLY A 138 6.56 -15.26 -16.83
C GLY A 138 7.70 -16.02 -16.15
N LEU A 139 8.61 -16.66 -16.87
CA LEU A 139 9.80 -17.33 -16.32
C LEU A 139 10.95 -17.36 -17.34
N ASN A 140 11.33 -16.21 -17.88
CA ASN A 140 12.59 -16.08 -18.63
C ASN A 140 13.78 -15.98 -17.64
N TRP A 141 14.98 -16.37 -18.09
CA TRP A 141 16.24 -16.22 -17.34
C TRP A 141 16.44 -14.83 -16.73
N LYS A 142 15.97 -13.78 -17.42
CA LYS A 142 15.97 -12.40 -16.89
C LYS A 142 15.16 -12.26 -15.60
N THR A 143 13.96 -12.83 -15.55
CA THR A 143 13.07 -12.80 -14.38
C THR A 143 13.67 -13.59 -13.22
N ILE A 144 14.25 -14.77 -13.48
CA ILE A 144 14.93 -15.59 -12.46
C ILE A 144 16.12 -14.84 -11.86
N LEU A 145 16.98 -14.27 -12.71
CA LEU A 145 18.14 -13.49 -12.27
C LEU A 145 17.71 -12.30 -11.39
N LEU A 146 16.61 -11.65 -11.76
CA LEU A 146 16.07 -10.52 -11.03
C LEU A 146 15.44 -10.94 -9.69
N MET A 147 14.78 -12.09 -9.61
CA MET A 147 14.33 -12.67 -8.34
C MET A 147 15.50 -12.97 -7.41
N LEU A 148 16.57 -13.58 -7.92
CA LEU A 148 17.79 -13.84 -7.15
C LEU A 148 18.45 -12.54 -6.67
N LEU A 149 18.45 -11.50 -7.51
CA LEU A 149 18.97 -10.18 -7.14
C LEU A 149 18.11 -9.53 -6.06
N LEU A 150 16.78 -9.66 -6.09
CA LEU A 150 15.90 -9.15 -5.04
C LEU A 150 16.11 -9.88 -3.71
N ILE A 151 16.23 -11.22 -3.73
CA ILE A 151 16.55 -11.99 -2.53
C ILE A 151 17.93 -11.58 -1.99
N GLY A 152 18.94 -11.50 -2.87
CA GLY A 152 20.28 -11.06 -2.51
C GLY A 152 20.30 -9.62 -1.98
N GLY A 153 19.49 -8.73 -2.54
CA GLY A 153 19.31 -7.35 -2.11
C GLY A 153 18.64 -7.26 -0.74
N LEU A 154 17.63 -8.08 -0.47
CA LEU A 154 16.97 -8.15 0.84
C LEU A 154 17.91 -8.71 1.92
N VAL A 155 18.60 -9.82 1.62
CA VAL A 155 19.59 -10.41 2.52
C VAL A 155 20.74 -9.42 2.75
N GLY A 156 21.22 -8.77 1.69
CA GLY A 156 22.23 -7.73 1.74
C GLY A 156 21.79 -6.52 2.56
N ALA A 157 20.55 -6.05 2.40
CA ALA A 157 19.99 -4.97 3.20
C ALA A 157 20.00 -5.34 4.69
N PHE A 158 19.51 -6.52 5.06
CA PHE A 158 19.55 -6.95 6.46
C PHE A 158 20.97 -7.18 6.99
N TYR A 159 21.89 -7.66 6.16
CA TYR A 159 23.27 -7.88 6.58
C TYR A 159 24.06 -6.56 6.72
N PHE A 160 24.08 -5.71 5.69
CA PHE A 160 24.87 -4.48 5.68
C PHE A 160 24.18 -3.34 6.43
N VAL A 161 22.90 -3.08 6.13
CA VAL A 161 22.13 -2.00 6.74
C VAL A 161 21.78 -2.39 8.17
N GLY A 162 21.30 -3.61 8.42
CA GLY A 162 20.97 -4.08 9.77
C GLY A 162 22.17 -4.15 10.72
N LYS A 163 23.39 -4.47 10.22
CA LYS A 163 24.60 -4.43 11.04
C LYS A 163 25.02 -3.00 11.40
N LYS A 164 24.81 -2.04 10.50
CA LYS A 164 25.17 -0.63 10.72
C LYS A 164 24.12 0.12 11.55
N ILE A 165 22.85 -0.22 11.36
CA ILE A 165 21.71 0.37 12.09
C ILE A 165 21.46 -0.45 13.36
N ARG A 166 22.23 -0.12 14.40
CA ARG A 166 22.02 -0.61 15.78
C ARG A 166 21.62 0.55 16.67
N PRO A 167 20.36 1.02 16.60
CA PRO A 167 19.93 2.12 17.43
C PRO A 167 20.01 1.69 18.90
N GLY A 168 20.41 2.62 19.77
CA GLY A 168 20.18 2.42 21.20
C GLY A 168 18.67 2.43 21.49
N TYR A 169 18.24 1.81 22.60
CA TYR A 169 16.82 1.68 22.92
C TYR A 169 16.02 2.99 22.78
N ARG A 170 16.56 4.12 23.25
CA ARG A 170 15.90 5.44 23.14
C ARG A 170 15.60 5.82 21.69
N ARG A 171 16.56 5.62 20.78
CA ARG A 171 16.38 5.91 19.35
C ARG A 171 15.36 4.96 18.73
N ALA A 172 15.45 3.66 19.05
CA ALA A 172 14.49 2.68 18.58
C ALA A 172 13.06 3.01 19.05
N PHE A 173 12.91 3.43 20.30
CA PHE A 173 11.62 3.83 20.86
C PHE A 173 11.05 5.05 20.12
N ILE A 174 11.85 6.10 19.92
CA ILE A 174 11.42 7.29 19.16
C ILE A 174 11.00 6.89 17.73
N THR A 175 11.79 6.08 17.04
CA THR A 175 11.45 5.62 15.68
C THR A 175 10.16 4.80 15.66
N ALA A 176 9.94 3.91 16.63
CA ALA A 176 8.70 3.14 16.73
C ALA A 176 7.49 4.03 17.01
N VAL A 177 7.63 5.06 17.85
CA VAL A 177 6.57 6.07 18.07
C VAL A 177 6.27 6.83 16.78
N ILE A 178 7.29 7.25 16.02
CA ILE A 178 7.11 7.91 14.73
C ILE A 178 6.36 6.99 13.75
N ILE A 179 6.76 5.72 13.65
CA ILE A 179 6.06 4.72 12.82
C ILE A 179 4.59 4.61 13.25
N ALA A 180 4.32 4.55 14.56
CA ALA A 180 2.96 4.43 15.07
C ALA A 180 2.12 5.67 14.77
N VAL A 181 2.67 6.88 14.96
CA VAL A 181 1.98 8.14 14.65
C VAL A 181 1.66 8.24 13.17
N ILE A 182 2.64 7.99 12.30
CA ILE A 182 2.42 8.00 10.85
C ILE A 182 1.44 6.91 10.43
N GLY A 183 1.52 5.72 11.04
CA GLY A 183 0.59 4.63 10.76
C GLY A 183 -0.85 4.96 11.12
N VAL A 184 -1.08 5.61 12.27
CA VAL A 184 -2.41 6.11 12.62
C VAL A 184 -2.87 7.18 11.65
N LEU A 185 -2.01 8.14 11.30
CA LEU A 185 -2.33 9.17 10.30
C LEU A 185 -2.69 8.55 8.94
N ALA A 186 -1.97 7.53 8.50
CA ALA A 186 -2.21 6.85 7.23
C ALA A 186 -3.57 6.13 7.20
N LEU A 187 -4.06 5.66 8.35
CA LEU A 187 -5.40 5.05 8.47
C LEU A 187 -6.53 6.09 8.53
N SER A 188 -6.23 7.32 8.94
CA SER A 188 -7.23 8.37 9.15
C SER A 188 -7.36 9.37 8.00
N ILE A 189 -6.39 9.42 7.09
CA ILE A 189 -6.33 10.41 6.02
C ILE A 189 -6.64 9.75 4.68
N ASP A 190 -7.73 10.16 4.06
CA ASP A 190 -7.95 9.94 2.64
C ASP A 190 -7.16 10.97 1.84
N LEU A 191 -6.01 10.55 1.32
CA LEU A 191 -5.24 11.40 0.43
C LEU A 191 -6.00 11.61 -0.88
N PRO A 192 -6.19 12.87 -1.32
CA PRO A 192 -6.74 13.13 -2.63
C PRO A 192 -5.77 12.64 -3.70
N LYS A 193 -6.33 12.20 -4.84
CA LYS A 193 -5.51 11.85 -6.01
C LYS A 193 -4.56 12.99 -6.36
N PRO A 194 -3.31 12.69 -6.74
CA PRO A 194 -2.37 13.72 -7.16
C PRO A 194 -2.97 14.57 -8.29
N GLY A 195 -3.08 15.88 -8.10
CA GLY A 195 -3.62 16.79 -9.11
C GLY A 195 -2.62 17.12 -10.22
N PHE A 196 -2.00 16.10 -10.84
CA PHE A 196 -1.18 16.28 -12.04
C PHE A 196 -2.06 16.30 -13.30
N LYS A 197 -1.57 16.95 -14.36
CA LYS A 197 -2.31 17.07 -15.63
C LYS A 197 -2.43 15.75 -16.37
N LYS A 198 -1.40 14.90 -16.26
CA LYS A 198 -1.38 13.57 -16.86
C LYS A 198 -1.73 12.53 -15.81
N GLU A 199 -2.60 11.59 -16.18
CA GLU A 199 -2.94 10.45 -15.32
C GLU A 199 -1.71 9.60 -15.02
N TYR A 200 -0.83 9.41 -16.02
CA TYR A 200 0.45 8.74 -15.85
C TYR A 200 1.30 9.31 -14.71
N ASP A 201 1.46 10.64 -14.62
CA ASP A 201 2.24 11.29 -13.54
C ASP A 201 1.61 11.01 -12.16
N SER A 202 0.29 10.97 -12.10
CA SER A 202 -0.47 10.67 -10.88
C SER A 202 -0.28 9.23 -10.45
N ASN A 203 -0.43 8.29 -11.38
CA ASN A 203 -0.23 6.87 -11.12
C ASN A 203 1.24 6.56 -10.81
N LEU A 204 2.19 7.25 -11.45
CA LEU A 204 3.62 7.11 -11.15
C LEU A 204 3.94 7.62 -9.73
N ALA A 205 3.29 8.70 -9.28
CA ALA A 205 3.50 9.29 -7.95
C ALA A 205 2.88 8.48 -6.80
N GLU A 206 1.91 7.60 -7.08
CA GLU A 206 1.34 6.70 -6.09
C GLU A 206 2.32 5.56 -5.73
N ASN A 207 2.24 5.09 -4.49
CA ASN A 207 2.93 3.88 -4.05
C ASN A 207 2.09 2.67 -4.48
N LYS A 208 2.66 1.80 -5.33
CA LYS A 208 1.89 0.73 -5.98
C LYS A 208 1.43 -0.33 -5.00
N LEU A 209 2.27 -0.67 -4.02
CA LEU A 209 1.93 -1.67 -3.03
C LEU A 209 0.84 -1.14 -2.10
N ASP A 210 0.93 0.13 -1.70
CA ASP A 210 -0.11 0.79 -0.91
C ASP A 210 -1.46 0.83 -1.64
N PHE A 211 -1.47 1.30 -2.89
CA PHE A 211 -2.67 1.32 -3.72
C PHE A 211 -3.28 -0.08 -3.85
N PHE A 212 -2.45 -1.09 -4.16
CA PHE A 212 -2.90 -2.47 -4.29
C PHE A 212 -3.52 -3.00 -3.00
N LEU A 213 -2.89 -2.78 -1.85
CA LEU A 213 -3.40 -3.22 -0.55
C LEU A 213 -4.71 -2.53 -0.18
N ARG A 214 -4.82 -1.22 -0.43
CA ARG A 214 -6.08 -0.47 -0.22
C ARG A 214 -7.19 -0.98 -1.14
N ALA A 215 -6.92 -1.15 -2.42
CA ALA A 215 -7.90 -1.69 -3.37
C ALA A 215 -8.33 -3.13 -3.02
N SER A 216 -7.39 -3.96 -2.55
CA SER A 216 -7.67 -5.31 -2.06
C SER A 216 -8.59 -5.28 -0.85
N TRP A 217 -8.30 -4.41 0.12
CA TRP A 217 -9.11 -4.26 1.32
C TRP A 217 -10.54 -3.84 0.98
N THR A 218 -10.72 -2.80 0.16
CA THR A 218 -12.05 -2.33 -0.27
C THR A 218 -12.83 -3.40 -1.04
N HIS A 219 -12.16 -4.24 -1.82
CA HIS A 219 -12.82 -5.32 -2.56
C HIS A 219 -13.34 -6.43 -1.63
N PHE A 220 -12.53 -6.89 -0.68
CA PHE A 220 -12.93 -7.97 0.23
C PHE A 220 -13.76 -7.51 1.43
N PHE A 221 -13.64 -6.24 1.81
CA PHE A 221 -14.35 -5.62 2.91
C PHE A 221 -15.01 -4.32 2.43
N PRO A 222 -15.99 -4.40 1.51
CA PRO A 222 -16.70 -3.22 1.05
C PRO A 222 -17.41 -2.58 2.23
N VAL A 223 -17.25 -1.26 2.38
CA VAL A 223 -18.13 -0.50 3.28
C VAL A 223 -19.54 -0.65 2.71
N PRO A 224 -20.50 -1.20 3.47
CA PRO A 224 -21.86 -1.31 2.98
C PRO A 224 -22.34 0.10 2.63
N PHE A 225 -22.59 0.34 1.35
CA PHE A 225 -23.42 1.46 0.95
C PHE A 225 -24.83 1.13 1.44
N GLU A 226 -25.14 1.49 2.69
CA GLU A 226 -26.53 1.75 3.03
C GLU A 226 -26.93 2.94 2.18
N THR A 227 -27.62 2.66 1.08
CA THR A 227 -28.42 3.70 0.44
C THR A 227 -29.47 4.02 1.48
N ASP A 228 -29.29 5.13 2.20
CA ASP A 228 -30.29 5.57 3.16
C ASP A 228 -31.51 6.04 2.37
N ILE A 229 -32.35 5.06 2.02
CA ILE A 229 -33.64 5.24 1.36
C ILE A 229 -34.62 6.03 2.24
N TYR A 230 -34.27 6.27 3.51
CA TYR A 230 -35.00 7.14 4.43
C TYR A 230 -34.31 8.50 4.63
N SER A 231 -33.21 8.80 3.93
CA SER A 231 -32.60 10.12 4.02
C SER A 231 -33.55 11.17 3.43
N ASP A 232 -33.63 12.32 4.10
CA ASP A 232 -34.44 13.48 3.69
C ASP A 232 -34.10 13.98 2.27
N ALA A 233 -32.97 13.55 1.70
CA ALA A 233 -32.61 13.80 0.31
C ALA A 233 -33.51 13.05 -0.70
N TYR A 234 -34.14 11.94 -0.30
CA TYR A 234 -35.10 11.16 -1.09
C TYR A 234 -36.55 11.40 -0.69
N ILE A 235 -36.80 11.83 0.56
CA ILE A 235 -38.11 12.28 1.00
C ILE A 235 -38.27 13.72 0.51
N GLY A 236 -38.89 13.89 -0.65
CA GLY A 236 -39.29 15.23 -1.12
C GLY A 236 -39.98 16.00 0.01
N ASP A 237 -39.68 17.29 0.11
CA ASP A 237 -40.34 18.20 1.03
C ASP A 237 -41.84 18.25 0.71
N TYR A 238 -42.62 17.40 1.38
CA TYR A 238 -44.07 17.25 1.16
C TYR A 238 -44.90 18.00 2.22
N ASP A 239 -44.26 18.63 3.20
CA ASP A 239 -44.95 19.22 4.36
C ASP A 239 -45.13 20.74 4.28
N ASP A 240 -44.57 21.43 3.28
CA ASP A 240 -44.81 22.87 3.09
C ASP A 240 -45.28 23.23 1.68
N ALA A 241 -46.46 23.88 1.64
CA ALA A 241 -47.18 24.44 0.50
C ALA A 241 -47.91 23.46 -0.45
N GLY A 242 -49.24 23.51 -0.37
CA GLY A 242 -50.13 22.75 -1.23
C GLY A 242 -49.94 23.06 -2.72
N VAL A 243 -49.66 22.02 -3.48
CA VAL A 243 -50.20 21.65 -4.80
C VAL A 243 -49.59 20.27 -5.04
N ALA A 244 -50.44 19.27 -5.29
CA ALA A 244 -50.00 17.96 -5.75
C ALA A 244 -49.33 18.12 -7.13
N ALA A 245 -48.03 18.46 -7.14
CA ALA A 245 -47.20 18.37 -8.31
C ALA A 245 -46.81 16.89 -8.47
N THR A 246 -47.77 16.11 -8.97
CA THR A 246 -47.48 14.89 -9.71
C THR A 246 -46.40 15.28 -10.73
N VAL A 247 -45.18 14.78 -10.56
CA VAL A 247 -44.11 15.01 -11.53
C VAL A 247 -44.61 14.41 -12.85
N SER A 248 -45.12 15.23 -13.76
CA SER A 248 -45.59 14.74 -15.05
C SER A 248 -44.34 14.38 -15.85
N PHE A 249 -44.01 13.09 -15.88
CA PHE A 249 -43.03 12.57 -16.82
C PHE A 249 -43.57 12.76 -18.24
N SER A 250 -43.00 13.70 -18.99
CA SER A 250 -43.25 13.83 -20.42
C SER A 250 -42.29 12.89 -21.14
N TYR A 251 -42.79 11.80 -21.72
CA TYR A 251 -41.97 10.95 -22.56
C TYR A 251 -41.63 11.72 -23.85
N PRO A 252 -40.36 11.70 -24.31
CA PRO A 252 -39.94 12.43 -25.50
C PRO A 252 -40.67 11.99 -26.78
N ASP A 253 -41.27 10.80 -26.79
CA ASP A 253 -41.93 10.22 -27.97
C ASP A 253 -42.95 9.12 -27.60
N GLU A 254 -44.11 9.54 -27.06
CA GLU A 254 -45.23 8.62 -26.75
C GLU A 254 -45.82 7.96 -28.00
N ALA A 255 -45.63 8.55 -29.19
CA ALA A 255 -46.22 8.06 -30.43
C ALA A 255 -45.54 6.79 -30.95
N ASN A 256 -44.24 6.64 -30.73
CA ASN A 256 -43.48 5.47 -31.21
C ASN A 256 -43.24 4.41 -30.13
N TYR A 257 -43.46 4.73 -28.85
CA TYR A 257 -43.19 3.83 -27.73
C TYR A 257 -44.28 3.91 -26.64
N PRO A 258 -45.48 3.35 -26.89
CA PRO A 258 -46.51 3.25 -25.88
C PRO A 258 -46.22 2.08 -24.94
N PHE A 259 -45.67 2.38 -23.76
CA PHE A 259 -45.65 1.48 -22.61
C PHE A 259 -46.18 2.21 -21.38
#